data_AF-A0A0L8GAL7-F1
#
_entry.id   AF-A0A0L8GAL7-F1
#
_cell.length_a   1.000
_cell.length_b   1.000
_cell.length_c   1.000
_cell.angle_alpha   90.00
_cell.angle_beta   90.00
_cell.angle_gamma   90.00
#
_symmetry.space_group_name_H-M   'P 1'
#
loop_
_entity.id
_entity.type
_entity.pdbx_description
1 polymer ?
#
loop_
_entity_poly.entity_id
_entity_poly.type
_entity_poly.pdbx_seq_one_letter_code
_entity_poly.pdbx_strand_id
1 'polypeptide(L)' 'KNVKEVAERKYNFTFGEEKANYLIGTFYDSAILYGYALNETLESGRNIRNGTDVTRRMWNRNFTGN' A
#
# COMPACT_ATOMS: atom_id res chain seq x y z
N LYS A 1 -5.37 -9.54 19.30
CA LYS A 1 -6.14 -8.37 19.79
C LYS A 1 -6.87 -7.77 18.61
N ASN A 2 -8.19 -7.87 18.58
CA ASN A 2 -9.01 -7.47 17.44
C ASN A 2 -9.23 -5.95 17.48
N VAL A 3 -8.66 -5.23 16.52
CA VAL A 3 -8.73 -3.75 16.48
C VAL A 3 -10.18 -3.26 16.37
N LYS A 4 -11.06 -4.08 15.74
CA LYS A 4 -12.50 -3.81 15.63
C LYS A 4 -13.17 -3.74 17.01
N GLU A 5 -12.97 -4.76 17.84
CA GLU A 5 -13.56 -4.83 19.19
C GLU A 5 -13.09 -3.70 20.11
N VAL A 6 -11.84 -3.27 19.98
CA VAL A 6 -11.30 -2.16 20.77
C VAL A 6 -11.92 -0.83 20.34
N ALA A 7 -12.12 -0.63 19.03
CA ALA A 7 -12.69 0.60 18.50
C ALA A 7 -14.18 0.75 18.84
N GLU A 8 -14.94 -0.35 18.74
CA GLU A 8 -16.36 -0.37 19.13
C GLU A 8 -16.51 -0.12 20.63
N ARG A 9 -15.74 -0.83 21.47
CA ARG A 9 -15.88 -0.73 22.93
C ARG A 9 -15.42 0.61 23.50
N LYS A 10 -14.36 1.22 22.96
CA LYS A 10 -13.80 2.48 23.51
C LYS A 10 -14.32 3.74 22.85
N TYR A 11 -14.73 3.67 21.60
CA TYR A 11 -15.05 4.86 20.80
C TYR A 11 -16.43 4.79 20.12
N ASN A 12 -17.22 3.73 20.39
CA ASN A 12 -18.50 3.46 19.72
C ASN A 12 -18.40 3.54 18.18
N PHE A 13 -17.25 3.14 17.65
CA PHE A 13 -16.91 3.24 16.23
C PHE A 13 -16.85 1.84 15.62
N THR A 14 -17.74 1.57 14.67
CA THR A 14 -17.77 0.34 13.88
C THR A 14 -16.98 0.54 12.59
N PHE A 15 -16.05 -0.37 12.30
CA PHE A 15 -15.47 -0.43 10.96
C PHE A 15 -16.54 -1.01 10.02
N GLY A 16 -17.15 -0.16 9.19
CA GLY A 16 -18.01 -0.64 8.10
C GLY A 16 -17.23 -1.60 7.19
N GLU A 17 -17.91 -2.57 6.57
CA GLU A 17 -17.30 -3.55 5.66
C GLU A 17 -16.46 -2.87 4.56
N GLU A 18 -16.90 -1.69 4.10
CA GLU A 18 -16.16 -0.83 3.19
C GLU A 18 -14.73 -0.49 3.65
N LYS A 19 -14.49 -0.25 4.94
CA LYS A 19 -13.15 0.11 5.44
C LYS A 19 -12.18 -1.06 5.40
N ALA A 20 -12.68 -2.28 5.62
CA ALA A 20 -11.86 -3.48 5.49
C ALA A 20 -11.53 -3.75 4.01
N ASN A 21 -12.51 -3.61 3.13
CA ASN A 21 -12.33 -3.76 1.69
C ASN A 21 -11.38 -2.70 1.11
N TYR A 22 -11.49 -1.44 1.56
CA TYR A 22 -10.58 -0.36 1.17
C TYR A 22 -9.14 -0.65 1.54
N LEU A 23 -8.88 -1.15 2.77
CA LEU A 23 -7.52 -1.44 3.20
C LEU A 23 -6.90 -2.57 2.38
N ILE A 24 -7.67 -3.62 2.09
CA ILE A 24 -7.23 -4.75 1.25
C ILE A 24 -6.94 -4.26 -0.18
N GLY A 25 -7.83 -3.46 -0.76
CA GLY A 25 -7.61 -2.83 -2.08
C GLY A 25 -6.36 -1.96 -2.11
N THR A 26 -6.16 -1.12 -1.09
CA THR A 26 -4.97 -0.25 -0.98
C THR A 26 -3.66 -1.06 -0.92
N PHE A 27 -3.65 -2.20 -0.22
CA PHE A 27 -2.48 -3.08 -0.18
C PHE A 27 -2.23 -3.77 -1.52
N TYR A 28 -3.29 -4.20 -2.21
CA TYR A 28 -3.20 -4.76 -3.55
C TYR A 28 -2.59 -3.74 -4.54
N ASP A 29 -3.11 -2.52 -4.54
CA ASP A 29 -2.61 -1.42 -5.37
C ASP A 29 -1.17 -1.05 -5.03
N SER A 30 -0.82 -1.05 -3.75
CA SER A 30 0.55 -0.79 -3.29
C SER A 30 1.53 -1.86 -3.77
N ALA A 31 1.12 -3.13 -3.82
CA ALA A 31 1.93 -4.23 -4.34
C ALA A 31 2.16 -4.09 -5.86
N ILE A 32 1.13 -3.68 -6.60
CA ILE A 32 1.26 -3.38 -8.04
C ILE A 32 2.21 -2.19 -8.27
N LEU A 33 2.03 -1.09 -7.53
CA LEU A 33 2.91 0.08 -7.61
C LEU A 33 4.37 -0.27 -7.32
N TYR A 34 4.61 -1.14 -6.34
CA TYR A 34 5.95 -1.66 -6.04
C TYR A 34 6.54 -2.44 -7.22
N GLY A 35 5.74 -3.29 -7.88
CA GLY A 35 6.16 -4.01 -9.08
C GLY A 35 6.61 -3.09 -10.22
N TYR A 36 5.86 -2.01 -10.47
CA TYR A 36 6.26 -0.99 -11.46
C TYR A 36 7.57 -0.29 -11.09
N ALA A 37 7.69 0.18 -9.84
CA ALA A 37 8.91 0.83 -9.37
C ALA A 37 10.13 -0.10 -9.40
N LEU A 38 9.93 -1.40 -9.15
CA LEU A 38 10.98 -2.42 -9.25
C LEU A 38 11.41 -2.65 -10.69
N ASN A 39 10.47 -2.79 -11.63
CA ASN A 39 10.78 -2.96 -13.05
C ASN A 39 11.61 -1.79 -13.60
N GLU A 40 11.24 -0.55 -13.28
CA GLU A 40 12.01 0.63 -13.68
C GLU A 40 13.41 0.68 -13.04
N THR A 41 13.54 0.16 -11.82
CA THR A 41 14.84 0.07 -11.15
C THR A 41 15.75 -0.92 -11.89
N LEU A 42 15.20 -2.04 -12.39
CA LEU A 42 15.92 -2.99 -13.22
C LEU A 42 16.30 -2.40 -14.59
N GLU A 43 15.35 -1.76 -15.28
CA GLU A 43 15.58 -1.13 -16.60
C GLU A 43 16.65 -0.03 -16.54
N SER A 44 16.71 0.70 -15.42
CA SER A 44 17.73 1.73 -15.20
C SER A 44 19.09 1.19 -14.74
N GLY A 45 19.28 -0.13 -14.70
CA GLY A 45 20.53 -0.77 -14.29
C GLY A 45 20.88 -0.54 -12.82
N ARG A 46 19.90 -0.12 -12.00
CA ARG A 46 20.10 0.20 -10.59
C ARG A 46 19.93 -1.03 -9.72
N ASN A 47 20.61 -1.02 -8.58
CA ASN A 47 20.56 -2.13 -7.65
C ASN A 47 19.19 -2.17 -6.94
N ILE A 48 18.41 -3.21 -7.21
CA ILE A 48 17.11 -3.47 -6.57
C ILE A 48 17.19 -3.67 -5.05
N ARG A 49 18.38 -3.98 -4.51
CA ARG A 49 18.62 -4.04 -3.06
C ARG A 49 18.69 -2.66 -2.41
N ASN A 50 18.82 -1.59 -3.20
CA ASN A 50 18.64 -0.23 -2.71
C ASN A 50 17.14 0.09 -2.61
N GLY A 51 16.50 -0.37 -1.54
CA GLY A 51 15.08 -0.15 -1.29
C GLY A 51 14.69 1.33 -1.22
N THR A 52 15.62 2.22 -0.88
CA THR A 52 15.41 3.67 -0.87
C THR A 52 15.23 4.22 -2.30
N ASP A 53 15.96 3.68 -3.27
CA ASP A 53 15.83 4.10 -4.66
C ASP A 53 14.52 3.59 -5.29
N VAL A 54 14.08 2.39 -4.90
CA VAL A 54 12.80 1.83 -5.34
C VAL A 54 11.64 2.65 -4.75
N THR A 55 11.67 2.92 -3.44
CA THR A 55 10.62 3.69 -2.75
C THR A 55 10.54 5.15 -3.20
N ARG A 56 11.68 5.80 -3.53
CA ARG A 56 11.67 7.14 -4.14
C ARG A 56 10.95 7.21 -5.48
N ARG A 57 10.93 6.12 -6.26
CA ARG A 57 10.18 6.05 -7.54
C ARG A 57 8.69 5.87 -7.35
N MET A 58 8.25 5.47 -6.16
CA MET A 58 6.83 5.41 -5.81
C MET A 58 6.27 6.78 -5.45
N TRP A 59 7.12 7.74 -5.04
CA TRP A 59 6.66 9.06 -4.58
C TRP A 59 6.22 9.95 -5.74
N ASN A 60 5.19 10.77 -5.52
CA ASN A 60 4.59 11.69 -6.50
C ASN A 60 4.08 11.04 -7.79
N ARG A 61 3.70 9.76 -7.75
CA ARG A 61 3.01 9.09 -8.88
C ARG A 61 1.51 9.00 -8.64
N ASN A 62 0.74 9.39 -9.66
CA ASN A 62 -0.65 9.00 -9.77
C ASN A 62 -0.70 7.57 -10.34
N PHE A 63 -1.14 6.63 -9.51
CA PHE A 63 -1.37 5.25 -9.89
C PHE A 63 -2.86 4.97 -9.80
N THR A 64 -3.45 4.46 -10.88
CA THR A 64 -4.84 4.01 -10.88
C THR A 64 -4.85 2.51 -10.63
N GLY A 65 -5.11 2.14 -9.36
CA GLY A 65 -5.57 0.81 -9.00
C GLY A 65 -7.04 0.61 -9.39
N ASN A 66 -7.48 -0.64 -9.48
CA ASN A 66 -8.87 -0.98 -9.81
C ASN A 66 -9.80 -0.84 -8.61
#